data_AF-A0A4V6QR63-F1
#
_entry.id   AF-A0A4V6QR63-F1
#
_cell.length_a   1.000
_cell.length_b   1.000
_cell.length_c   1.000
_cell.angle_alpha   90.00
_cell.angle_beta   90.00
_cell.angle_gamma   90.00
#
_symmetry.space_group_name_H-M   'P 1'
#
loop_
_entity.id
_entity.type
_entity.pdbx_description
1 polymer ?
#
loop_
_entity_poly.entity_id
_entity_poly.type
_entity_poly.pdbx_seq_one_letter_code
_entity_poly.pdbx_strand_id
1 'polypeptide(L)'
;EIDVVIPRGLVYGAKWQELFNEIVAMREACGDAHLKVILGTGDLATLRNVMLASMVAMMAGADFIKTSTGKESVNATLPVGLAMVRAIRAYFEETGYLIGFKPA
;
A
#
# COMPACT_ATOMS: atom_id res chain seq x y z
N GLU A 1 0.07 -16.44 3.23
CA GLU A 1 0.20 -14.98 2.98
C GLU A 1 0.43 -14.77 1.50
N ILE A 2 -0.04 -13.66 0.92
CA ILE A 2 0.08 -13.33 -0.50
C ILE A 2 0.52 -11.86 -0.62
N ASP A 3 1.56 -11.61 -1.41
CA ASP A 3 2.03 -10.26 -1.72
C ASP A 3 1.52 -9.88 -3.14
N VAL A 4 0.68 -8.85 -3.25
CA VAL A 4 0.17 -8.33 -4.54
C VAL A 4 0.79 -6.98 -4.87
N VAL A 5 0.84 -6.61 -6.15
CA VAL A 5 1.39 -5.32 -6.61
C VAL A 5 0.26 -4.47 -7.17
N ILE A 6 0.16 -3.22 -6.75
CA ILE A 6 -0.87 -2.31 -7.26
C ILE A 6 -0.59 -1.87 -8.71
N PRO A 7 -1.64 -1.58 -9.50
CA PRO A 7 -1.50 -0.89 -10.78
C PRO A 7 -1.12 0.59 -10.55
N ARG A 8 0.19 0.88 -10.48
CA ARG A 8 0.76 2.22 -10.22
C ARG A 8 0.23 3.32 -11.16
N GLY A 9 -0.17 2.97 -12.38
CA GLY A 9 -0.85 3.87 -13.33
C GLY A 9 -2.08 4.56 -12.73
N LEU A 10 -2.83 3.87 -11.86
CA LEU A 10 -4.00 4.45 -11.19
C LEU A 10 -3.61 5.51 -10.17
N VAL A 11 -2.47 5.36 -9.50
CA VAL A 11 -1.94 6.36 -8.56
C VAL A 11 -1.55 7.64 -9.31
N TYR A 12 -0.88 7.51 -10.45
CA TYR A 12 -0.51 8.65 -11.30
C TYR A 12 -1.73 9.41 -11.82
N GLY A 13 -2.78 8.69 -12.20
CA GLY A 13 -4.05 9.26 -12.63
C GLY A 13 -4.95 9.75 -11.50
N ALA A 14 -4.52 9.65 -10.23
CA ALA A 14 -5.34 9.92 -9.04
C ALA A 14 -6.69 9.16 -9.03
N LYS A 15 -6.72 7.96 -9.63
CA LYS A 15 -7.88 7.08 -9.75
C LYS A 15 -8.06 6.21 -8.50
N TRP A 16 -8.28 6.85 -7.36
CA TRP A 16 -8.27 6.19 -6.04
C TRP A 16 -9.38 5.15 -5.86
N GLN A 17 -10.58 5.41 -6.39
CA GLN A 17 -11.69 4.45 -6.31
C GLN A 17 -11.41 3.20 -7.14
N GLU A 18 -10.82 3.35 -8.33
CA GLU A 18 -10.42 2.20 -9.16
C GLU A 18 -9.34 1.39 -8.44
N LEU A 19 -8.33 2.06 -7.85
CA LEU A 19 -7.30 1.39 -7.05
C LEU A 19 -7.88 0.64 -5.85
N PHE A 20 -8.83 1.23 -5.15
CA PHE A 20 -9.54 0.58 -4.04
C PHE A 20 -10.24 -0.70 -4.51
N ASN A 21 -11.03 -0.62 -5.60
CA ASN A 21 -11.78 -1.75 -6.13
C ASN A 21 -10.84 -2.90 -6.56
N GLU A 22 -9.71 -2.57 -7.19
CA GLU A 22 -8.69 -3.56 -7.57
C GLU A 22 -8.13 -4.31 -6.35
N ILE A 23 -7.82 -3.59 -5.26
CA ILE A 23 -7.28 -4.21 -4.04
C ILE A 23 -8.37 -5.04 -3.33
N VAL A 24 -9.62 -4.60 -3.34
CA VAL A 24 -10.76 -5.39 -2.81
C VAL A 24 -10.90 -6.70 -3.59
N ALA A 25 -10.86 -6.67 -4.92
CA ALA A 25 -10.89 -7.89 -5.72
C ALA A 25 -9.71 -8.83 -5.40
N MET A 26 -8.51 -8.28 -5.19
CA MET A 26 -7.35 -9.05 -4.73
C MET A 26 -7.54 -9.63 -3.33
N ARG A 27 -8.13 -8.87 -2.39
CA ARG A 27 -8.45 -9.32 -1.03
C ARG A 27 -9.42 -10.48 -1.03
N GLU A 28 -10.48 -10.40 -1.84
CA GLU A 28 -11.46 -11.47 -2.02
C GLU A 28 -10.79 -12.73 -2.58
N ALA A 29 -9.95 -12.59 -3.61
CA ALA A 29 -9.22 -13.69 -4.20
C ALA A 29 -8.19 -14.33 -3.25
N CYS A 30 -7.68 -13.58 -2.25
CA CYS A 30 -6.74 -14.11 -1.26
C CYS A 30 -7.38 -15.02 -0.20
N GLY A 31 -8.72 -15.02 -0.07
CA GLY A 31 -9.42 -15.81 0.94
C GLY A 31 -8.92 -15.49 2.36
N ASP A 32 -8.57 -16.51 3.13
CA ASP A 32 -8.10 -16.36 4.53
C ASP A 32 -6.61 -15.99 4.64
N ALA A 33 -5.86 -15.94 3.53
CA ALA A 33 -4.46 -15.59 3.57
C ALA A 33 -4.26 -14.10 3.92
N HIS A 34 -3.22 -13.77 4.69
CA HIS A 34 -2.85 -12.38 4.88
C HIS A 34 -2.45 -11.72 3.56
N LEU A 35 -3.05 -10.58 3.26
CA LEU A 35 -2.81 -9.76 2.08
C LEU A 35 -1.73 -8.70 2.37
N LYS A 36 -0.62 -8.75 1.64
CA LYS A 36 0.39 -7.68 1.64
C LYS A 36 0.32 -6.92 0.33
N VAL A 37 0.08 -5.61 0.39
CA VAL A 37 -0.02 -4.77 -0.80
C VAL A 37 1.30 -4.03 -1.03
N ILE A 38 1.97 -4.33 -2.14
CA ILE A 38 3.18 -3.67 -2.62
C ILE A 38 2.79 -2.42 -3.40
N LEU A 39 3.24 -1.27 -2.92
CA LEU A 39 2.94 0.02 -3.54
C LEU A 39 3.90 0.37 -4.70
N GLY A 40 5.09 -0.22 -4.74
CA GLY A 40 6.13 0.12 -5.72
C GLY A 40 6.59 1.57 -5.56
N THR A 41 6.90 1.97 -4.32
CA THR A 41 7.05 3.37 -3.91
C THR A 41 8.13 4.16 -4.64
N GLY A 42 9.16 3.50 -5.18
CA GLY A 42 10.17 4.13 -6.03
C GLY A 42 9.58 4.80 -7.27
N ASP A 43 8.46 4.26 -7.76
CA ASP A 43 7.74 4.72 -8.94
C ASP A 43 6.42 5.42 -8.57
N LEU A 44 6.32 6.06 -7.40
CA LEU A 44 5.13 6.85 -7.05
C LEU A 44 5.35 8.37 -7.11
N ALA A 45 6.55 8.80 -7.52
CA ALA A 45 7.01 10.18 -7.73
C ALA A 45 6.99 11.13 -6.52
N THR A 46 5.99 11.06 -5.63
CA THR A 46 5.84 11.96 -4.48
C THR A 46 5.45 11.21 -3.21
N LEU A 47 5.87 11.73 -2.04
CA LEU A 47 5.44 11.18 -0.75
C LEU A 47 3.93 11.31 -0.54
N ARG A 48 3.27 12.30 -1.16
CA ARG A 48 1.80 12.41 -1.15
C ARG A 48 1.14 11.20 -1.79
N ASN A 49 1.63 10.77 -2.96
CA ASN A 49 1.12 9.58 -3.63
C ASN A 49 1.37 8.31 -2.79
N VAL A 50 2.55 8.20 -2.17
CA VAL A 50 2.86 7.09 -1.25
C VAL A 50 1.86 7.05 -0.09
N MET A 51 1.57 8.19 0.56
CA MET A 51 0.62 8.26 1.66
C MET A 51 -0.81 7.90 1.22
N LEU A 52 -1.27 8.45 0.09
CA LEU A 52 -2.62 8.18 -0.42
C LEU A 52 -2.80 6.73 -0.86
N ALA A 53 -1.82 6.16 -1.58
CA ALA A 53 -1.84 4.75 -1.95
C ALA A 53 -1.81 3.83 -0.73
N SER A 54 -1.05 4.20 0.32
CA SER A 54 -1.05 3.47 1.60
C SER A 54 -2.44 3.46 2.22
N MET A 55 -3.10 4.62 2.28
CA MET A 55 -4.44 4.73 2.86
C MET A 55 -5.47 3.91 2.08
N VAL A 56 -5.44 4.00 0.75
CA VAL A 56 -6.33 3.21 -0.12
C VAL A 56 -6.13 1.72 0.08
N ALA A 57 -4.87 1.25 0.16
CA ALA A 57 -4.59 -0.16 0.39
C ALA A 57 -5.13 -0.65 1.74
N MET A 58 -4.95 0.12 2.81
CA MET A 58 -5.46 -0.23 4.14
C MET A 58 -6.99 -0.25 4.18
N MET A 59 -7.65 0.77 3.60
CA MET A 59 -9.11 0.82 3.50
C MET A 59 -9.67 -0.37 2.68
N ALA A 60 -8.92 -0.84 1.68
CA ALA A 60 -9.30 -1.97 0.84
C ALA A 60 -9.02 -3.36 1.47
N GLY A 61 -8.54 -3.41 2.72
CA GLY A 61 -8.36 -4.65 3.47
C GLY A 61 -6.96 -5.26 3.39
N ALA A 62 -5.93 -4.47 3.12
CA ALA A 62 -4.55 -4.91 3.26
C ALA A 62 -4.20 -5.17 4.73
N ASP A 63 -3.65 -6.36 5.03
CA ASP A 63 -3.10 -6.67 6.36
C ASP A 63 -1.72 -6.05 6.55
N PHE A 64 -0.97 -5.89 5.44
CA PHE A 64 0.30 -5.18 5.41
C PHE A 64 0.38 -4.25 4.20
N ILE A 65 1.04 -3.12 4.38
CA ILE A 65 1.55 -2.32 3.27
C ILE A 65 3.06 -2.50 3.13
N LYS A 66 3.52 -2.67 1.89
CA LYS A 66 4.90 -3.00 1.53
C LYS A 66 5.46 -1.99 0.53
N THR A 67 6.71 -1.59 0.72
CA THR A 67 7.35 -0.54 -0.09
C THR A 67 7.52 -0.94 -1.55
N SER A 68 8.22 -2.04 -1.82
CA SER A 68 8.69 -2.39 -3.17
C SER A 68 8.63 -3.91 -3.43
N THR A 69 8.92 -4.33 -4.66
CA THR A 69 9.07 -5.76 -4.99
C THR A 69 10.50 -6.25 -4.74
N GLY A 70 11.46 -5.34 -4.56
CA GLY A 70 12.89 -5.65 -4.55
C GLY A 70 13.47 -5.84 -5.97
N LYS A 71 12.71 -5.47 -7.01
CA LYS A 71 13.12 -5.59 -8.43
C LYS A 71 13.28 -4.24 -9.11
N GLU A 72 12.86 -3.16 -8.45
CA GLU A 72 13.03 -1.79 -8.93
C GLU A 72 14.44 -1.25 -8.63
N SER A 73 14.84 -0.19 -9.33
CA SER A 73 16.12 0.51 -9.09
C SER A 73 16.14 1.24 -7.74
N VAL A 74 14.97 1.71 -7.28
CA VAL A 74 14.76 2.35 -5.98
C VAL A 74 13.70 1.56 -5.22
N ASN A 75 14.10 1.00 -4.07
CA ASN A 75 13.24 0.19 -3.19
C ASN A 75 12.90 0.98 -1.91
N ALA A 76 12.98 0.35 -0.72
CA ALA A 76 12.77 1.05 0.53
C ALA A 76 13.77 2.21 0.76
N THR A 77 13.24 3.39 1.12
CA THR A 77 14.02 4.53 1.60
C THR A 77 13.43 5.06 2.89
N LEU A 78 14.24 5.74 3.73
CA LEU A 78 13.77 6.28 5.01
C LEU A 78 12.60 7.27 4.87
N PRO A 79 12.58 8.22 3.91
CA PRO A 79 11.44 9.12 3.74
C PRO A 79 10.14 8.41 3.37
N VAL A 80 10.21 7.38 2.51
CA VAL A 80 9.07 6.54 2.15
C VAL A 80 8.57 5.75 3.36
N GLY A 81 9.49 5.11 4.09
CA GLY A 81 9.16 4.36 5.30
C GLY A 81 8.44 5.24 6.32
N LEU A 82 8.96 6.45 6.58
CA LEU A 82 8.34 7.43 7.48
C LEU A 82 6.93 7.83 7.02
N ALA A 83 6.74 8.06 5.71
CA ALA A 83 5.42 8.39 5.16
C ALA A 83 4.41 7.26 5.36
N MET A 84 4.81 6.02 5.09
CA MET A 84 3.94 4.84 5.23
C MET A 84 3.59 4.56 6.69
N VAL A 85 4.55 4.59 7.62
CA VAL A 85 4.25 4.35 9.05
C VAL A 85 3.40 5.47 9.67
N ARG A 86 3.52 6.71 9.19
CA ARG A 86 2.60 7.80 9.57
C ARG A 86 1.18 7.58 9.06
N ALA A 87 1.04 7.06 7.85
CA ALA A 87 -0.27 6.68 7.32
C ALA A 87 -0.89 5.54 8.14
N ILE A 88 -0.12 4.50 8.49
CA ILE A 88 -0.57 3.42 9.37
C ILE A 88 -1.02 3.97 10.73
N ARG A 89 -0.24 4.85 11.36
CA ARG A 89 -0.62 5.46 12.64
C ARG A 89 -1.94 6.22 12.52
N ALA A 90 -2.09 7.08 11.51
CA ALA A 90 -3.31 7.85 11.30
C ALA A 90 -4.52 6.94 11.04
N TYR A 91 -4.34 5.85 10.28
CA TYR A 91 -5.39 4.88 10.03
C TYR A 91 -5.81 4.15 11.32
N PHE A 92 -4.84 3.75 12.15
CA PHE A 92 -5.13 3.13 13.44
C PHE A 92 -5.85 4.10 14.39
N GLU A 93 -5.44 5.36 14.45
CA GLU A 93 -6.08 6.39 15.27
C GLU A 93 -7.55 6.61 14.90
N GLU A 94 -7.90 6.49 13.61
CA GLU A 94 -9.27 6.66 13.12
C GLU A 94 -10.12 5.38 13.23
N THR A 95 -9.52 4.21 13.00
CA THR A 95 -10.29 2.96 12.76
C THR A 95 -10.06 1.86 13.79
N GLY A 96 -8.97 1.92 14.54
CA GLY A 96 -8.54 0.86 15.46
C GLY A 96 -7.90 -0.37 14.78
N TYR A 97 -7.79 -0.42 13.45
CA TYR A 97 -7.18 -1.56 12.75
C TYR A 97 -5.65 -1.51 12.80
N LEU A 98 -5.04 -2.63 13.21
CA LEU A 98 -3.59 -2.81 13.20
C LEU A 98 -3.12 -3.28 11.82
N ILE A 99 -2.29 -2.46 11.17
CA ILE A 99 -1.71 -2.77 9.86
C ILE A 99 -0.21 -2.99 9.99
N GLY A 100 0.29 -4.08 9.40
CA GLY A 100 1.70 -4.37 9.35
C GLY A 100 2.47 -3.51 8.33
N PHE A 101 3.72 -3.18 8.65
CA PHE A 101 4.65 -2.50 7.75
C PHE A 101 5.75 -3.45 7.30
N LYS A 102 6.01 -3.52 5.99
CA LYS A 102 7.10 -4.35 5.43
C LYS A 102 8.01 -3.50 4.52
N PRO A 103 9.16 -3.03 5.02
CA PRO A 103 10.19 -2.45 4.17
C PRO A 103 10.89 -3.56 3.38
N ALA A 104 10.96 -3.40 2.07
CA ALA A 104 11.64 -4.26 1.11
C ALA A 104 12.30 -3.41 0.03
#